data_AF-A0A1B7VB40-F1
#
_entry.id   AF-A0A1B7VB40-F1
#
_cell.length_a   1.000
_cell.length_b   1.000
_cell.length_c   1.000
_cell.angle_alpha   90.00
_cell.angle_beta   90.00
_cell.angle_gamma   90.00
#
_symmetry.space_group_name_H-M   'P 1'
#
loop_
_entity.id
_entity.type
_entity.pdbx_description
1 polymer ?
#
loop_
_entity_poly.entity_id
_entity_poly.type
_entity_poly.pdbx_seq_one_letter_code
_entity_poly.pdbx_strand_id
1 'polypeptide(L)'
;MKVNLQLALNDAGIDANQTSTQRQLVVSVSAGGETIDRTVPLNLCLILDHSGSMGGKSLETVKTAASLLVDRLTPEDRLSVVVFDHRAKVLVPNQLITDRQQIKKQIKQLTADGGTAIDEGLRLGIEELAKGKQDTVSQAFLLTDGENEHGDNDRCLKFAQLAASYNLTLNTLGFGDNWNDKVLEKIADAGMGTLSYIQHPDQAVSEFGRLFSRMQTVGLTNAQLLLSLTPNVRLAELKPIAQVSPDTIELPVQPESDGQLVVRLGDLMKDEKRVVLVNIYVGQLPEGKQAIANLQVRYDDPAANQIGLHSPNLPIYAHVTREYQPTPNPQVQQSVLALAKYRQTQLAETKLQQGDRAGAATMLQTAAKTALQMGDTSAATVLQVSATRLQAGEELSESDRKKTRIVSKTVLQDASPQ
;
A
#
# COMPACT_ATOMS: atom_id res chain seq x y z
N MET A 1 8.96 17.44 12.77
CA MET A 1 9.60 16.23 12.23
C MET A 1 10.28 16.57 10.91
N LYS A 2 11.10 15.68 10.33
CA LYS A 2 11.75 15.85 9.02
C LYS A 2 11.70 14.54 8.24
N VAL A 3 11.85 14.58 6.92
CA VAL A 3 11.97 13.36 6.12
C VAL A 3 13.39 12.84 6.19
N ASN A 4 13.54 11.53 6.48
CA ASN A 4 14.78 10.80 6.28
C ASN A 4 14.80 10.22 4.86
N LEU A 5 15.82 10.56 4.08
CA LEU A 5 16.01 10.09 2.71
C LEU A 5 17.34 9.37 2.53
N GLN A 6 17.29 8.19 1.93
CA GLN A 6 18.48 7.42 1.55
C GLN A 6 18.33 6.94 0.11
N LEU A 7 19.41 7.04 -0.67
CA LEU A 7 19.42 6.77 -2.10
C LEU A 7 20.52 5.75 -2.44
N ALA A 8 20.22 4.84 -3.35
CA ALA A 8 21.20 3.88 -3.86
C ALA A 8 20.92 3.51 -5.32
N LEU A 9 21.93 3.56 -6.18
CA LEU A 9 21.86 2.98 -7.52
C LEU A 9 22.23 1.50 -7.47
N ASN A 10 21.64 0.71 -8.36
CA ASN A 10 22.04 -0.69 -8.58
C ASN A 10 23.52 -0.81 -8.96
N ASP A 11 24.02 0.19 -9.67
CA ASP A 11 25.44 0.39 -9.99
C ASP A 11 25.66 1.89 -10.21
N ALA A 12 26.62 2.49 -9.51
CA ALA A 12 26.94 3.90 -9.68
C ALA A 12 27.80 4.17 -10.93
N GLY A 13 28.53 3.18 -11.42
CA GLY A 13 29.33 3.27 -12.63
C GLY A 13 28.44 3.23 -13.87
N ILE A 14 28.86 3.85 -14.97
CA ILE A 14 28.24 3.76 -16.31
C ILE A 14 29.35 3.58 -17.34
N ASP A 15 29.15 2.65 -18.27
CA ASP A 15 30.07 2.42 -19.38
C ASP A 15 29.92 3.52 -20.44
N ALA A 16 30.97 4.33 -20.61
CA ALA A 16 31.01 5.43 -21.58
C ALA A 16 30.88 4.96 -23.04
N ASN A 17 31.14 3.67 -23.32
CA ASN A 17 31.06 3.10 -24.66
C ASN A 17 29.63 2.69 -25.04
N GLN A 18 28.71 2.66 -24.08
CA GLN A 18 27.30 2.34 -24.32
C GLN A 18 26.51 3.60 -24.68
N THR A 19 25.61 3.48 -25.65
CA THR A 19 24.72 4.59 -26.07
C THR A 19 23.57 4.81 -25.09
N SER A 20 23.18 3.77 -24.36
CA SER A 20 22.14 3.80 -23.34
C SER A 20 22.34 2.66 -22.36
N THR A 21 22.22 2.96 -21.07
CA THR A 21 22.39 1.99 -19.99
C THR A 21 21.23 2.09 -19.01
N GLN A 22 20.64 0.95 -18.64
CA GLN A 22 19.58 0.91 -17.61
C GLN A 22 20.19 0.99 -16.21
N ARG A 23 19.57 1.80 -15.34
CA ARG A 23 19.87 1.87 -13.91
C ARG A 23 18.58 1.80 -13.10
N GLN A 24 18.68 1.19 -11.92
CA GLN A 24 17.62 1.20 -10.92
C GLN A 24 18.08 2.01 -9.71
N LEU A 25 17.26 2.98 -9.33
CA LEU A 25 17.46 3.82 -8.17
C LEU A 25 16.49 3.40 -7.08
N VAL A 26 17.03 3.00 -5.93
CA VAL A 26 16.27 2.86 -4.69
C VAL A 26 16.23 4.18 -3.96
N VAL A 27 15.04 4.54 -3.50
CA VAL A 27 14.74 5.68 -2.64
C VAL A 27 14.08 5.12 -1.38
N SER A 28 14.77 5.17 -0.24
CA SER A 28 14.18 4.86 1.06
C SER A 28 13.76 6.15 1.76
N VAL A 29 12.50 6.21 2.18
CA VAL A 29 11.85 7.39 2.75
C VAL A 29 11.17 7.01 4.05
N SER A 30 11.38 7.79 5.12
CA SER A 30 10.62 7.65 6.37
C SER A 30 10.46 9.00 7.08
N ALA A 31 9.57 9.05 8.07
CA ALA A 31 9.56 10.15 9.01
C ALA A 31 10.76 10.01 9.97
N GLY A 32 11.46 11.12 10.20
CA GLY A 32 12.63 11.22 11.07
C GLY A 32 12.54 12.41 12.02
N GLY A 33 13.22 12.31 13.16
CA GLY A 33 13.31 13.41 14.12
C GLY A 33 13.54 12.89 15.52
N GLU A 34 14.19 13.71 16.35
CA GLU A 34 14.27 13.47 17.79
C GLU A 34 12.86 13.46 18.37
N THR A 35 12.65 12.51 19.27
CA THR A 35 11.45 12.17 20.02
C THR A 35 10.74 13.39 20.64
N ILE A 36 10.01 14.15 19.83
CA ILE A 36 8.89 14.92 20.36
C ILE A 36 7.71 13.96 20.33
N ASP A 37 7.43 13.42 21.51
CA ASP A 37 6.40 12.45 21.88
C ASP A 37 4.97 12.97 21.70
N ARG A 38 4.77 13.90 20.75
CA ARG A 38 3.46 14.43 20.42
C ARG A 38 2.82 13.48 19.42
N THR A 39 1.99 12.59 19.94
CA THR A 39 1.06 11.79 19.15
C THR A 39 0.10 12.73 18.43
N VAL A 40 0.08 12.65 17.10
CA VAL A 40 -0.91 13.38 16.30
C VAL A 40 -2.24 12.68 16.51
N PRO A 41 -3.32 13.42 16.86
CA PRO A 41 -4.62 12.79 17.03
C PRO A 41 -5.05 12.06 15.76
N LEU A 42 -5.68 10.91 15.95
CA LEU A 42 -6.21 10.09 14.87
C LEU A 42 -7.61 10.58 14.49
N ASN A 43 -7.93 10.49 13.21
CA ASN A 43 -9.30 10.64 12.71
C ASN A 43 -9.66 9.36 11.95
N LEU A 44 -10.29 8.44 12.66
CA LEU A 44 -10.58 7.11 12.14
C LEU A 44 -12.04 7.00 11.70
N CYS A 45 -12.27 6.42 10.52
CA CYS A 45 -13.59 6.00 10.10
C CYS A 45 -13.65 4.48 9.93
N LEU A 46 -14.54 3.82 10.66
CA LEU A 46 -14.87 2.42 10.43
C LEU A 46 -16.02 2.35 9.43
N ILE A 47 -15.79 1.73 8.27
CA ILE A 47 -16.80 1.51 7.24
C ILE A 47 -17.11 0.00 7.25
N LEU A 48 -18.19 -0.37 7.93
CA LEU A 48 -18.48 -1.76 8.28
C LEU A 48 -19.63 -2.31 7.44
N ASP A 49 -19.34 -3.37 6.70
CA ASP A 49 -20.36 -4.18 6.05
C ASP A 49 -21.20 -4.91 7.10
N HIS A 50 -22.52 -4.79 6.98
CA HIS A 50 -23.48 -5.57 7.76
C HIS A 50 -24.50 -6.29 6.87
N SER A 51 -24.12 -6.61 5.63
CA SER A 51 -24.88 -7.43 4.69
C SER A 51 -25.23 -8.80 5.29
N GLY A 52 -26.20 -9.49 4.68
CA GLY A 52 -26.64 -10.81 5.13
C GLY A 52 -25.51 -11.85 5.24
N SER A 53 -24.47 -11.78 4.40
CA SER A 53 -23.30 -12.68 4.44
C SER A 53 -22.49 -12.56 5.72
N MET A 54 -22.43 -11.36 6.30
CA MET A 54 -21.71 -11.08 7.54
C MET A 54 -22.36 -11.74 8.78
N GLY A 55 -23.51 -12.41 8.62
CA GLY A 55 -24.24 -13.04 9.72
C GLY A 55 -23.42 -13.98 10.62
N GLY A 56 -23.87 -14.14 11.86
CA GLY A 56 -23.26 -15.04 12.82
C GLY A 56 -21.87 -14.60 13.30
N LYS A 57 -20.87 -15.48 13.22
CA LYS A 57 -19.55 -15.28 13.84
C LYS A 57 -18.78 -14.10 13.21
N SER A 58 -18.96 -13.82 11.92
CA SER A 58 -18.23 -12.78 11.21
C SER A 58 -18.54 -11.39 11.78
N LEU A 59 -19.82 -10.99 11.78
CA LEU A 59 -20.27 -9.72 12.34
C LEU A 59 -19.97 -9.61 13.84
N GLU A 60 -20.17 -10.67 14.63
CA GLU A 60 -19.84 -10.65 16.07
C GLU A 60 -18.35 -10.39 16.31
N THR A 61 -17.49 -10.91 15.44
CA THR A 61 -16.05 -10.68 15.55
C THR A 61 -15.67 -9.27 15.11
N VAL A 62 -16.29 -8.73 14.06
CA VAL A 62 -16.12 -7.32 13.65
C VAL A 62 -16.56 -6.36 14.74
N LYS A 63 -17.73 -6.59 15.36
CA LYS A 63 -18.20 -5.80 16.50
C LYS A 63 -17.20 -5.82 17.66
N THR A 64 -16.62 -6.98 17.93
CA THR A 64 -15.61 -7.16 18.97
C THR A 64 -14.33 -6.39 18.64
N ALA A 65 -13.78 -6.58 17.43
CA ALA A 65 -12.58 -5.88 16.98
C ALA A 65 -12.76 -4.36 16.96
N ALA A 66 -13.88 -3.87 16.42
CA ALA A 66 -14.24 -2.45 16.44
C ALA A 66 -14.37 -1.91 17.87
N SER A 67 -15.02 -2.63 18.77
CA SER A 67 -15.15 -2.23 20.18
C SER A 67 -13.80 -2.14 20.89
N LEU A 68 -12.90 -3.09 20.64
CA LEU A 68 -11.55 -3.08 21.19
C LEU A 68 -10.72 -1.91 20.66
N LEU A 69 -10.93 -1.54 19.40
CA LEU A 69 -10.30 -0.36 18.82
C LEU A 69 -10.79 0.92 19.52
N VAL A 70 -12.11 1.06 19.74
CA VAL A 70 -12.68 2.21 20.48
C VAL A 70 -12.06 2.35 21.87
N ASP A 71 -11.77 1.24 22.54
CA ASP A 71 -11.11 1.26 23.85
C ASP A 71 -9.65 1.76 23.80
N ARG A 72 -8.98 1.67 22.65
CA ARG A 72 -7.60 2.14 22.43
C ARG A 72 -7.49 3.60 21.98
N LEU A 73 -8.57 4.19 21.49
CA LEU A 73 -8.58 5.61 21.10
C LEU A 73 -8.49 6.52 22.33
N THR A 74 -7.79 7.62 22.20
CA THR A 74 -7.65 8.69 23.19
C THR A 74 -8.81 9.70 23.10
N PRO A 75 -9.05 10.54 24.12
CA PRO A 75 -10.08 11.59 24.05
C PRO A 75 -9.87 12.65 22.97
N GLU A 76 -8.63 12.80 22.48
CA GLU A 76 -8.24 13.74 21.43
C GLU A 76 -8.49 13.17 20.04
N ASP A 77 -8.57 11.84 19.92
CA ASP A 77 -8.89 11.17 18.67
C ASP A 77 -10.35 11.39 18.28
N ARG A 78 -10.60 11.24 16.98
CA ARG A 78 -11.92 11.31 16.36
C ARG A 78 -12.30 9.96 15.77
N LEU A 79 -13.57 9.62 15.90
CA LEU A 79 -14.14 8.43 15.30
C LEU A 79 -15.45 8.75 14.58
N SER A 80 -15.62 8.15 13.41
CA SER A 80 -16.91 7.92 12.77
C SER A 80 -17.11 6.44 12.50
N VAL A 81 -18.37 6.01 12.50
CA VAL A 81 -18.76 4.64 12.11
C VAL A 81 -19.85 4.76 11.07
N VAL A 82 -19.52 4.31 9.86
CA VAL A 82 -20.44 4.14 8.76
C VAL A 82 -20.71 2.65 8.65
N VAL A 83 -21.97 2.29 8.48
CA VAL A 83 -22.37 0.90 8.22
C VAL A 83 -23.13 0.85 6.91
N PHE A 84 -22.93 -0.22 6.15
CA PHE A 84 -23.58 -0.38 4.86
C PHE A 84 -24.06 -1.80 4.62
N ASP A 85 -25.16 -1.85 3.86
CA ASP A 85 -25.70 -3.03 3.19
C ASP A 85 -25.90 -2.64 1.70
N HIS A 86 -27.12 -2.73 1.16
CA HIS A 86 -27.54 -2.13 -0.10
C HIS A 86 -27.64 -0.59 -0.03
N ARG A 87 -27.57 -0.01 1.17
CA ARG A 87 -27.49 1.43 1.47
C ARG A 87 -26.47 1.67 2.57
N ALA A 88 -25.89 2.87 2.59
CA ALA A 88 -24.99 3.28 3.66
C ALA A 88 -25.68 4.25 4.63
N LYS A 89 -25.36 4.15 5.92
CA LYS A 89 -25.82 5.07 6.98
C LYS A 89 -24.68 5.39 7.95
N VAL A 90 -24.71 6.60 8.48
CA VAL A 90 -23.81 7.01 9.57
C VAL A 90 -24.39 6.50 10.88
N LEU A 91 -23.75 5.51 11.49
CA LEU A 91 -24.11 4.98 12.81
C LEU A 91 -23.60 5.90 13.92
N VAL A 92 -22.37 6.36 13.78
CA VAL A 92 -21.69 7.29 14.69
C VAL A 92 -21.14 8.44 13.84
N PRO A 93 -21.68 9.65 13.95
CA PRO A 93 -21.12 10.83 13.29
C PRO A 93 -19.69 11.12 13.76
N ASN A 94 -18.88 11.73 12.92
CA ASN A 94 -17.51 12.10 13.26
C ASN A 94 -17.45 12.99 14.51
N GLN A 95 -16.91 12.44 15.60
CA GLN A 95 -16.86 13.10 16.90
C GLN A 95 -15.61 12.72 17.69
N LEU A 96 -15.25 13.55 18.69
CA LEU A 96 -14.25 13.21 19.69
C LEU A 96 -14.70 12.05 20.58
N ILE A 97 -13.75 11.31 21.16
CA ILE A 97 -14.06 10.19 22.05
C ILE A 97 -14.45 10.67 23.46
N THR A 98 -15.72 11.05 23.63
CA THR A 98 -16.28 11.50 24.91
C THR A 98 -17.04 10.38 25.64
N ASP A 99 -17.75 9.52 24.92
CA ASP A 99 -18.50 8.38 25.49
C ASP A 99 -18.23 7.09 24.72
N ARG A 100 -17.19 6.35 25.15
CA ARG A 100 -16.82 5.05 24.58
C ARG A 100 -17.93 4.01 24.72
N GLN A 101 -18.71 4.05 25.80
CA GLN A 101 -19.73 3.04 26.09
C GLN A 101 -20.91 3.20 25.14
N GLN A 102 -21.34 4.43 24.86
CA GLN A 102 -22.41 4.70 23.91
C GLN A 102 -22.03 4.26 22.48
N ILE A 103 -20.80 4.57 22.04
CA ILE A 103 -20.28 4.14 20.73
C ILE A 103 -20.29 2.60 20.65
N LYS A 104 -19.73 1.92 21.65
CA LYS A 104 -19.69 0.45 21.70
C LYS A 104 -21.09 -0.17 21.75
N LYS A 105 -22.05 0.47 22.44
CA LYS A 105 -23.44 0.03 22.48
C LYS A 105 -24.08 0.07 21.09
N GLN A 106 -23.86 1.14 20.33
CA GLN A 106 -24.36 1.27 18.95
C GLN A 106 -23.76 0.20 18.03
N ILE A 107 -22.44 -0.04 18.10
CA ILE A 107 -21.77 -1.09 17.32
C ILE A 107 -22.33 -2.48 17.64
N LYS A 108 -22.51 -2.81 18.93
CA LYS A 108 -23.03 -4.12 19.37
C LYS A 108 -24.44 -4.41 18.87
N GLN A 109 -25.25 -3.38 18.64
CA GLN A 109 -26.64 -3.49 18.16
C GLN A 109 -26.75 -3.77 16.66
N LEU A 110 -25.64 -3.78 15.91
CA LEU A 110 -25.68 -4.09 14.48
C LEU A 110 -26.24 -5.50 14.22
N THR A 111 -27.01 -5.64 13.17
CA THR A 111 -27.57 -6.93 12.73
C THR A 111 -27.31 -7.08 11.25
N ALA A 112 -27.02 -8.30 10.82
CA ALA A 112 -26.81 -8.61 9.41
C ALA A 112 -28.13 -8.47 8.65
N ASP A 113 -28.15 -7.71 7.55
CA ASP A 113 -29.33 -7.51 6.70
C ASP A 113 -28.93 -7.00 5.31
N GLY A 114 -29.76 -7.25 4.30
CA GLY A 114 -29.60 -6.69 2.95
C GLY A 114 -28.43 -7.25 2.12
N GLY A 115 -28.17 -6.58 0.98
CA GLY A 115 -27.05 -6.85 0.07
C GLY A 115 -25.83 -5.97 0.36
N THR A 116 -24.97 -5.76 -0.63
CA THR A 116 -23.66 -5.07 -0.45
C THR A 116 -23.42 -3.98 -1.50
N ALA A 117 -23.27 -2.72 -1.04
CA ALA A 117 -22.94 -1.53 -1.84
C ALA A 117 -21.76 -0.76 -1.22
N ILE A 118 -20.54 -1.19 -1.58
CA ILE A 118 -19.27 -0.70 -1.04
C ILE A 118 -19.05 0.78 -1.36
N ASP A 119 -19.44 1.21 -2.56
CA ASP A 119 -19.27 2.58 -3.02
C ASP A 119 -20.08 3.61 -2.23
N GLU A 120 -21.31 3.28 -1.81
CA GLU A 120 -22.08 4.13 -0.88
C GLU A 120 -21.42 4.21 0.50
N GLY A 121 -20.88 3.08 0.99
CA GLY A 121 -20.10 3.03 2.23
C GLY A 121 -18.86 3.92 2.17
N LEU A 122 -18.10 3.84 1.08
CA LEU A 122 -16.94 4.68 0.82
C LEU A 122 -17.30 6.16 0.75
N ARG A 123 -18.37 6.51 0.02
CA ARG A 123 -18.83 7.89 -0.11
C ARG A 123 -19.10 8.53 1.25
N LEU A 124 -19.94 7.91 2.08
CA LEU A 124 -20.25 8.42 3.42
C LEU A 124 -19.03 8.39 4.35
N GLY A 125 -18.19 7.36 4.27
CA GLY A 125 -16.98 7.28 5.08
C GLY A 125 -16.00 8.42 4.79
N ILE A 126 -15.81 8.76 3.51
CA ILE A 126 -14.98 9.90 3.07
C ILE A 126 -15.59 11.22 3.54
N GLU A 127 -16.91 11.39 3.40
CA GLU A 127 -17.63 12.58 3.89
C GLU A 127 -17.45 12.78 5.39
N GLU A 128 -17.56 11.71 6.20
CA GLU A 128 -17.33 11.79 7.66
C GLU A 128 -15.87 12.08 8.01
N LEU A 129 -14.90 11.43 7.34
CA LEU A 129 -13.48 11.70 7.56
C LEU A 129 -13.12 13.15 7.26
N ALA A 130 -13.67 13.71 6.17
CA ALA A 130 -13.37 15.07 5.76
C ALA A 130 -13.72 16.11 6.83
N LYS A 131 -14.72 15.85 7.68
CA LYS A 131 -15.14 16.75 8.79
C LYS A 131 -14.10 16.89 9.89
N GLY A 132 -13.23 15.89 10.06
CA GLY A 132 -12.24 15.82 11.14
C GLY A 132 -10.78 15.89 10.69
N LYS A 133 -10.52 16.15 9.41
CA LYS A 133 -9.20 15.92 8.80
C LYS A 133 -8.10 16.92 9.16
N GLN A 134 -8.47 18.08 9.69
CA GLN A 134 -7.51 19.11 10.03
C GLN A 134 -6.68 18.68 11.23
N ASP A 135 -5.35 18.81 11.14
CA ASP A 135 -4.39 18.51 12.21
C ASP A 135 -4.45 17.05 12.75
N THR A 136 -4.96 16.12 11.94
CA THR A 136 -5.09 14.69 12.30
C THR A 136 -4.50 13.78 11.24
N VAL A 137 -4.15 12.55 11.66
CA VAL A 137 -3.92 11.45 10.72
C VAL A 137 -5.27 10.80 10.41
N SER A 138 -5.75 10.99 9.18
CA SER A 138 -7.09 10.55 8.78
C SER A 138 -7.06 9.25 7.98
N GLN A 139 -7.64 8.17 8.52
CA GLN A 139 -7.70 6.89 7.82
C GLN A 139 -9.08 6.23 7.92
N ALA A 140 -9.48 5.48 6.89
CA ALA A 140 -10.66 4.64 6.91
C ALA A 140 -10.27 3.15 6.91
N PHE A 141 -11.02 2.34 7.64
CA PHE A 141 -10.99 0.88 7.57
C PHE A 141 -12.30 0.39 6.96
N LEU A 142 -12.25 -0.03 5.70
CA LEU A 142 -13.35 -0.67 4.99
C LEU A 142 -13.31 -2.18 5.25
N LEU A 143 -14.36 -2.72 5.85
CA LEU A 143 -14.55 -4.16 6.03
C LEU A 143 -15.69 -4.67 5.17
N THR A 144 -15.48 -5.81 4.52
CA THR A 144 -16.53 -6.57 3.82
C THR A 144 -16.15 -8.05 3.66
N ASP A 145 -17.15 -8.93 3.62
CA ASP A 145 -17.00 -10.34 3.26
C ASP A 145 -17.61 -10.70 1.89
N GLY A 146 -18.20 -9.71 1.21
CA GLY A 146 -18.99 -9.91 0.00
C GLY A 146 -18.48 -9.14 -1.21
N GLU A 147 -19.09 -9.42 -2.36
CA GLU A 147 -18.87 -8.65 -3.58
C GLU A 147 -19.74 -7.38 -3.58
N ASN A 148 -19.35 -6.39 -4.37
CA ASN A 148 -20.08 -5.14 -4.52
C ASN A 148 -21.33 -5.29 -5.41
N GLU A 149 -22.22 -6.21 -5.07
CA GLU A 149 -23.34 -6.66 -5.90
C GLU A 149 -24.35 -5.56 -6.25
N HIS A 150 -24.53 -4.59 -5.35
CA HIS A 150 -25.51 -3.50 -5.48
C HIS A 150 -24.84 -2.13 -5.67
N GLY A 151 -23.53 -2.12 -5.94
CA GLY A 151 -22.74 -0.91 -6.17
C GLY A 151 -21.99 -0.92 -7.50
N ASP A 152 -21.13 0.07 -7.68
CA ASP A 152 -20.31 0.28 -8.86
C ASP A 152 -18.81 0.29 -8.48
N ASN A 153 -18.07 -0.68 -9.01
CA ASN A 153 -16.64 -0.83 -8.76
C ASN A 153 -15.78 0.32 -9.33
N ASP A 154 -16.19 0.93 -10.44
CA ASP A 154 -15.50 2.10 -11.00
C ASP A 154 -15.74 3.32 -10.12
N ARG A 155 -16.93 3.42 -9.53
CA ARG A 155 -17.26 4.46 -8.54
C ARG A 155 -16.43 4.29 -7.26
N CYS A 156 -16.25 3.06 -6.77
CA CYS A 156 -15.32 2.77 -5.66
C CYS A 156 -13.91 3.31 -5.93
N LEU A 157 -13.36 3.06 -7.13
CA LEU A 157 -12.02 3.51 -7.49
C LEU A 157 -11.91 5.04 -7.54
N LYS A 158 -12.92 5.72 -8.09
CA LYS A 158 -12.99 7.20 -8.09
C LYS A 158 -13.03 7.76 -6.67
N PHE A 159 -13.80 7.15 -5.78
CA PHE A 159 -13.85 7.56 -4.37
C PHE A 159 -12.51 7.32 -3.67
N ALA A 160 -11.81 6.23 -3.96
CA ALA A 160 -10.48 5.99 -3.39
C ALA A 160 -9.45 7.04 -3.84
N GLN A 161 -9.46 7.40 -5.13
CA GLN A 161 -8.62 8.48 -5.66
C GLN A 161 -8.96 9.84 -5.05
N LEU A 162 -10.25 10.10 -4.83
CA LEU A 162 -10.73 11.30 -4.16
C LEU A 162 -10.24 11.33 -2.70
N ALA A 163 -10.38 10.24 -1.94
CA ALA A 163 -9.88 10.14 -0.58
C ALA A 163 -8.39 10.47 -0.52
N ALA A 164 -7.59 9.89 -1.43
CA ALA A 164 -6.18 10.18 -1.53
C ALA A 164 -5.89 11.67 -1.82
N SER A 165 -6.66 12.33 -2.69
CA SER A 165 -6.47 13.76 -2.97
C SER A 165 -6.81 14.67 -1.77
N TYR A 166 -7.68 14.22 -0.87
CA TYR A 166 -7.99 14.87 0.40
C TYR A 166 -7.04 14.52 1.55
N ASN A 167 -5.98 13.75 1.28
CA ASN A 167 -5.04 13.22 2.27
C ASN A 167 -5.71 12.28 3.29
N LEU A 168 -6.61 11.42 2.80
CA LEU A 168 -7.27 10.38 3.58
C LEU A 168 -6.75 9.02 3.11
N THR A 169 -6.28 8.19 4.03
CA THR A 169 -5.77 6.84 3.71
C THR A 169 -6.89 5.82 3.82
N LEU A 170 -7.12 4.99 2.80
CA LEU A 170 -8.14 3.93 2.83
C LEU A 170 -7.49 2.55 2.94
N ASN A 171 -7.71 1.86 4.06
CA ASN A 171 -7.34 0.46 4.23
C ASN A 171 -8.57 -0.42 4.00
N THR A 172 -8.38 -1.54 3.32
CA THR A 172 -9.43 -2.52 3.06
C THR A 172 -9.14 -3.82 3.79
N LEU A 173 -10.19 -4.44 4.32
CA LEU A 173 -10.13 -5.67 5.09
C LEU A 173 -11.16 -6.63 4.52
N GLY A 174 -10.66 -7.64 3.81
CA GLY A 174 -11.47 -8.68 3.18
C GLY A 174 -11.62 -9.88 4.12
N PHE A 175 -12.86 -10.26 4.41
CA PHE A 175 -13.18 -11.31 5.36
C PHE A 175 -13.65 -12.59 4.66
N GLY A 176 -13.06 -13.74 4.99
CA GLY A 176 -13.38 -15.01 4.33
C GLY A 176 -13.05 -15.01 2.83
N ASP A 177 -13.66 -15.91 2.05
CA ASP A 177 -13.24 -16.11 0.65
C ASP A 177 -14.17 -15.50 -0.40
N ASN A 178 -15.30 -14.91 -0.01
CA ASN A 178 -16.39 -14.55 -0.94
C ASN A 178 -16.40 -13.07 -1.40
N TRP A 179 -15.40 -12.27 -1.04
CA TRP A 179 -15.25 -10.88 -1.49
C TRP A 179 -14.39 -10.76 -2.76
N ASN A 180 -14.66 -9.70 -3.54
CA ASN A 180 -13.92 -9.40 -4.76
C ASN A 180 -12.53 -8.82 -4.45
N ASP A 181 -11.51 -9.64 -4.63
CA ASP A 181 -10.13 -9.28 -4.25
C ASP A 181 -9.55 -8.11 -5.05
N LYS A 182 -9.83 -8.09 -6.35
CA LYS A 182 -9.37 -7.03 -7.26
C LYS A 182 -9.95 -5.67 -6.88
N VAL A 183 -11.21 -5.63 -6.44
CA VAL A 183 -11.87 -4.37 -6.08
C VAL A 183 -11.28 -3.81 -4.80
N LEU A 184 -11.19 -4.61 -3.72
CA LEU A 184 -10.63 -4.13 -2.45
C LEU A 184 -9.16 -3.76 -2.55
N GLU A 185 -8.39 -4.51 -3.34
CA GLU A 185 -7.01 -4.19 -3.62
C GLU A 185 -6.86 -2.86 -4.36
N LYS A 186 -7.64 -2.65 -5.43
CA LYS A 186 -7.63 -1.39 -6.18
C LYS A 186 -8.05 -0.20 -5.31
N ILE A 187 -9.02 -0.38 -4.42
CA ILE A 187 -9.43 0.65 -3.46
C ILE A 187 -8.28 0.99 -2.52
N ALA A 188 -7.62 -0.01 -1.92
CA ALA A 188 -6.49 0.22 -1.03
C ALA A 188 -5.31 0.89 -1.75
N ASP A 189 -4.92 0.36 -2.91
CA ASP A 189 -3.80 0.89 -3.70
C ASP A 189 -4.08 2.33 -4.14
N ALA A 190 -5.30 2.65 -4.60
CA ALA A 190 -5.68 4.01 -4.99
C ALA A 190 -5.87 4.97 -3.81
N GLY A 191 -6.31 4.45 -2.67
CA GLY A 191 -6.47 5.17 -1.41
C GLY A 191 -5.20 5.24 -0.56
N MET A 192 -4.04 4.85 -1.10
CA MET A 192 -2.73 4.86 -0.43
C MET A 192 -2.63 4.01 0.84
N GLY A 193 -3.56 3.08 1.05
CA GLY A 193 -3.59 2.20 2.21
C GLY A 193 -3.15 0.78 1.88
N THR A 194 -3.65 -0.18 2.65
CA THR A 194 -3.29 -1.60 2.54
C THR A 194 -4.52 -2.50 2.49
N LEU A 195 -4.39 -3.65 1.83
CA LEU A 195 -5.35 -4.74 1.87
C LEU A 195 -4.92 -5.75 2.94
N SER A 196 -5.81 -6.04 3.88
CA SER A 196 -5.64 -7.11 4.87
C SER A 196 -6.64 -8.23 4.62
N TYR A 197 -6.18 -9.47 4.60
CA TYR A 197 -7.04 -10.63 4.41
C TYR A 197 -7.24 -11.35 5.74
N ILE A 198 -8.49 -11.41 6.19
CA ILE A 198 -8.91 -12.11 7.41
C ILE A 198 -9.54 -13.42 6.94
N GLN A 199 -8.73 -14.49 6.91
CA GLN A 199 -9.20 -15.81 6.49
C GLN A 199 -10.19 -16.39 7.50
N HIS A 200 -9.90 -16.19 8.79
CA HIS A 200 -10.72 -16.67 9.88
C HIS A 200 -11.13 -15.54 10.83
N PRO A 201 -12.38 -15.55 11.36
CA PRO A 201 -12.87 -14.48 12.22
C PRO A 201 -11.92 -14.08 13.34
N ASP A 202 -11.31 -15.06 14.02
CA ASP A 202 -10.36 -14.88 15.11
C ASP A 202 -9.13 -14.03 14.77
N GLN A 203 -8.79 -13.87 13.48
CA GLN A 203 -7.70 -13.01 13.02
C GLN A 203 -8.09 -11.54 12.93
N ALA A 204 -9.38 -11.18 12.96
CA ALA A 204 -9.80 -9.79 12.77
C ALA A 204 -9.25 -8.87 13.87
N VAL A 205 -9.21 -9.34 15.12
CA VAL A 205 -8.70 -8.55 16.25
C VAL A 205 -7.21 -8.25 16.09
N SER A 206 -6.41 -9.23 15.63
CA SER A 206 -4.99 -9.02 15.39
C SER A 206 -4.74 -8.07 14.22
N GLU A 207 -5.49 -8.21 13.12
CA GLU A 207 -5.34 -7.34 11.95
C GLU A 207 -5.73 -5.89 12.25
N PHE A 208 -6.85 -5.67 12.96
CA PHE A 208 -7.22 -4.32 13.42
C PHE A 208 -6.15 -3.74 14.34
N GLY A 209 -5.64 -4.54 15.27
CA GLY A 209 -4.56 -4.14 16.17
C GLY A 209 -3.31 -3.71 15.40
N ARG A 210 -2.91 -4.48 14.39
CA ARG A 210 -1.75 -4.19 13.53
C ARG A 210 -1.95 -2.89 12.75
N LEU A 211 -3.09 -2.70 12.09
CA LEU A 211 -3.39 -1.47 11.34
C LEU A 211 -3.46 -0.25 12.27
N PHE A 212 -4.05 -0.41 13.45
CA PHE A 212 -4.11 0.64 14.46
C PHE A 212 -2.71 1.04 14.94
N SER A 213 -1.85 0.08 15.29
CA SER A 213 -0.47 0.36 15.68
C SER A 213 0.31 1.08 14.57
N ARG A 214 0.16 0.63 13.32
CA ARG A 214 0.79 1.28 12.15
C ARG A 214 0.29 2.71 11.94
N MET A 215 -0.98 2.99 12.22
CA MET A 215 -1.52 4.34 12.17
C MET A 215 -0.88 5.26 13.22
N GLN A 216 -0.61 4.74 14.43
CA GLN A 216 0.03 5.51 15.51
C GLN A 216 1.49 5.88 15.21
N THR A 217 2.15 5.15 14.32
CA THR A 217 3.54 5.44 13.94
C THR A 217 3.67 6.45 12.81
N VAL A 218 2.57 6.91 12.22
CA VAL A 218 2.58 7.97 11.20
C VAL A 218 3.17 9.24 11.80
N GLY A 219 4.25 9.72 11.18
CA GLY A 219 4.93 10.96 11.58
C GLY A 219 4.67 12.11 10.62
N LEU A 220 4.58 11.83 9.32
CA LEU A 220 4.34 12.81 8.27
C LEU A 220 3.26 12.28 7.33
N THR A 221 2.47 13.19 6.76
CA THR A 221 1.37 12.83 5.85
C THR A 221 1.55 13.49 4.49
N ASN A 222 0.72 13.10 3.50
CA ASN A 222 0.70 13.71 2.16
C ASN A 222 2.07 13.73 1.47
N ALA A 223 2.94 12.75 1.74
CA ALA A 223 4.27 12.73 1.17
C ALA A 223 4.20 12.46 -0.34
N GLN A 224 5.00 13.21 -1.08
CA GLN A 224 5.12 13.13 -2.53
C GLN A 224 6.58 13.21 -2.92
N LEU A 225 7.03 12.24 -3.71
CA LEU A 225 8.35 12.22 -4.30
C LEU A 225 8.35 13.12 -5.53
N LEU A 226 9.26 14.09 -5.54
CA LEU A 226 9.50 15.01 -6.63
C LEU A 226 10.82 14.63 -7.31
N LEU A 227 10.76 14.22 -8.56
CA LEU A 227 11.89 13.74 -9.33
C LEU A 227 12.09 14.61 -10.57
N SER A 228 13.29 15.17 -10.73
CA SER A 228 13.69 15.89 -11.94
C SER A 228 14.84 15.16 -12.60
N LEU A 229 14.70 14.79 -13.88
CA LEU A 229 15.73 14.10 -14.64
C LEU A 229 16.58 15.10 -15.42
N THR A 230 17.88 14.85 -15.52
CA THR A 230 18.76 15.65 -16.40
C THR A 230 18.54 15.28 -17.87
N PRO A 231 18.99 16.13 -18.82
CA PRO A 231 19.02 15.74 -20.23
C PRO A 231 19.72 14.38 -20.42
N ASN A 232 19.29 13.62 -21.43
CA ASN A 232 19.72 12.25 -21.73
C ASN A 232 19.37 11.19 -20.67
N VAL A 233 18.61 11.53 -19.63
CA VAL A 233 18.06 10.55 -18.67
C VAL A 233 16.55 10.50 -18.83
N ARG A 234 15.98 9.29 -18.92
CA ARG A 234 14.54 9.09 -19.03
C ARG A 234 14.06 7.95 -18.14
N LEU A 235 12.81 8.00 -17.73
CA LEU A 235 12.16 6.84 -17.12
C LEU A 235 12.00 5.70 -18.14
N ALA A 236 11.92 4.46 -17.64
CA ALA A 236 11.41 3.35 -18.44
C ALA A 236 9.96 3.63 -18.91
N GLU A 237 9.56 3.06 -20.04
CA GLU A 237 8.28 3.39 -20.68
C GLU A 237 7.07 2.83 -19.94
N LEU A 238 7.21 1.63 -19.37
CA LEU A 238 6.11 0.94 -18.70
C LEU A 238 6.41 0.78 -17.22
N LYS A 239 5.51 1.33 -16.39
CA LYS A 239 5.54 1.21 -14.92
C LYS A 239 6.95 1.48 -14.36
N PRO A 240 7.51 2.67 -14.59
CA PRO A 240 8.91 2.94 -14.24
C PRO A 240 9.16 3.00 -12.75
N ILE A 241 8.14 3.28 -11.94
CA ILE A 241 8.28 3.53 -10.50
C ILE A 241 7.33 2.60 -9.73
N ALA A 242 7.88 1.90 -8.75
CA ALA A 242 7.13 1.01 -7.87
C ALA A 242 7.59 1.18 -6.43
N GLN A 243 6.68 1.04 -5.49
CA GLN A 243 7.05 0.72 -4.12
C GLN A 243 7.39 -0.77 -4.05
N VAL A 244 8.39 -1.13 -3.25
CA VAL A 244 8.82 -2.51 -3.02
C VAL A 244 8.84 -2.89 -1.54
N SER A 245 8.62 -1.91 -0.66
CA SER A 245 8.46 -2.12 0.78
C SER A 245 7.66 -0.94 1.39
N PRO A 246 6.74 -1.19 2.35
CA PRO A 246 6.41 -2.50 2.93
C PRO A 246 5.68 -3.46 1.98
N ASP A 247 4.77 -2.91 1.18
CA ASP A 247 4.03 -3.65 0.16
C ASP A 247 4.54 -3.29 -1.24
N THR A 248 4.63 -4.28 -2.13
CA THR A 248 5.02 -4.04 -3.52
C THR A 248 3.81 -3.59 -4.34
N ILE A 249 3.83 -2.36 -4.83
CA ILE A 249 2.77 -1.77 -5.66
C ILE A 249 3.38 -0.88 -6.74
N GLU A 250 2.72 -0.80 -7.90
CA GLU A 250 3.10 0.15 -8.94
C GLU A 250 2.61 1.55 -8.55
N LEU A 251 3.48 2.55 -8.70
CA LEU A 251 3.15 3.92 -8.35
C LEU A 251 2.93 4.75 -9.63
N PRO A 252 1.74 5.36 -9.82
CA PRO A 252 1.49 6.26 -10.92
C PRO A 252 2.44 7.46 -10.88
N VAL A 253 2.98 7.82 -12.05
CA VAL A 253 3.82 9.02 -12.21
C VAL A 253 2.98 10.12 -12.84
N GLN A 254 2.92 11.27 -12.19
CA GLN A 254 2.20 12.45 -12.68
C GLN A 254 3.23 13.50 -13.11
N PRO A 255 3.30 13.85 -14.40
CA PRO A 255 4.15 14.95 -14.85
C PRO A 255 3.53 16.29 -14.44
N GLU A 256 4.34 17.21 -13.91
CA GLU A 256 3.99 18.60 -13.71
C GLU A 256 4.39 19.46 -14.91
N SER A 257 3.82 20.67 -15.01
CA SER A 257 3.98 21.57 -16.15
C SER A 257 5.41 22.06 -16.36
N ASP A 258 6.25 22.01 -15.33
CA ASP A 258 7.66 22.39 -15.35
C ASP A 258 8.61 21.23 -15.73
N GLY A 259 8.06 20.04 -16.02
CA GLY A 259 8.81 18.84 -16.35
C GLY A 259 9.24 18.00 -15.14
N GLN A 260 8.88 18.42 -13.92
CA GLN A 260 9.07 17.60 -12.72
C GLN A 260 8.10 16.42 -12.72
N LEU A 261 8.55 15.27 -12.20
CA LEU A 261 7.77 14.06 -12.08
C LEU A 261 7.36 13.86 -10.63
N VAL A 262 6.06 13.71 -10.38
CA VAL A 262 5.50 13.59 -9.03
C VAL A 262 4.95 12.19 -8.82
N VAL A 263 5.31 11.60 -7.69
CA VAL A 263 4.81 10.29 -7.26
C VAL A 263 4.27 10.42 -5.84
N ARG A 264 3.00 10.06 -5.64
CA ARG A 264 2.37 10.11 -4.31
C ARG A 264 2.86 8.93 -3.45
N LEU A 265 3.33 9.23 -2.25
CA LEU A 265 3.78 8.25 -1.25
C LEU A 265 2.78 8.09 -0.10
N GLY A 266 1.93 9.10 0.15
CA GLY A 266 0.94 9.05 1.23
C GLY A 266 1.57 9.26 2.61
N ASP A 267 1.16 8.47 3.59
CA ASP A 267 1.68 8.58 4.97
C ASP A 267 3.10 7.98 5.08
N LEU A 268 3.95 8.64 5.89
CA LEU A 268 5.29 8.19 6.26
C LEU A 268 5.36 7.88 7.75
N MET A 269 5.81 6.67 8.05
CA MET A 269 5.93 6.13 9.39
C MET A 269 7.30 6.47 10.00
N LYS A 270 7.36 6.45 11.33
CA LYS A 270 8.59 6.68 12.11
C LYS A 270 9.43 5.41 12.25
N ASP A 271 8.78 4.25 12.33
CA ASP A 271 9.37 2.94 12.63
C ASP A 271 9.64 2.10 11.36
N GLU A 272 8.96 2.41 10.27
CA GLU A 272 9.07 1.69 9.01
C GLU A 272 9.47 2.61 7.85
N LYS A 273 10.37 2.12 6.99
CA LYS A 273 10.78 2.83 5.77
C LYS A 273 9.92 2.40 4.60
N ARG A 274 9.47 3.36 3.81
CA ARG A 274 8.94 3.10 2.47
C ARG A 274 10.10 3.05 1.48
N VAL A 275 10.15 2.01 0.66
CA VAL A 275 11.21 1.82 -0.35
C VAL A 275 10.59 1.89 -1.73
N VAL A 276 11.06 2.84 -2.54
CA VAL A 276 10.63 3.07 -3.91
C VAL A 276 11.77 2.72 -4.86
N LEU A 277 11.47 1.94 -5.89
CA LEU A 277 12.38 1.59 -6.97
C LEU A 277 12.00 2.36 -8.23
N VAL A 278 12.95 3.11 -8.78
CA VAL A 278 12.81 3.92 -10.00
C VAL A 278 13.69 3.33 -11.09
N ASN A 279 13.11 2.98 -12.23
CA ASN A 279 13.81 2.45 -13.40
C ASN A 279 14.08 3.58 -14.40
N ILE A 280 15.36 3.85 -14.66
CA ILE A 280 15.82 4.88 -15.60
C ILE A 280 16.72 4.29 -16.69
N TYR A 281 16.71 4.95 -17.84
CA TYR A 281 17.72 4.80 -18.87
C TYR A 281 18.58 6.06 -18.90
N VAL A 282 19.88 5.86 -18.82
CA VAL A 282 20.89 6.91 -18.93
C VAL A 282 21.52 6.78 -20.30
N GLY A 283 21.32 7.78 -21.15
CA GLY A 283 21.98 7.89 -22.44
C GLY A 283 23.44 8.29 -22.31
N GLN A 284 24.07 8.66 -23.42
CA GLN A 284 25.47 9.05 -23.44
C GLN A 284 25.70 10.34 -22.62
N LEU A 285 26.66 10.27 -21.71
CA LEU A 285 27.11 11.38 -20.86
C LEU A 285 28.64 11.51 -20.94
N PRO A 286 29.21 12.69 -20.64
CA PRO A 286 30.67 12.85 -20.58
C PRO A 286 31.28 12.01 -19.46
N GLU A 287 32.54 11.60 -19.63
CA GLU A 287 33.29 10.88 -18.59
C GLU A 287 33.38 11.68 -17.28
N GLY A 288 33.48 10.96 -16.16
CA GLY A 288 33.56 11.52 -14.82
C GLY A 288 32.23 11.51 -14.07
N LYS A 289 32.14 12.32 -13.01
CA LYS A 289 30.96 12.39 -12.14
C LYS A 289 29.89 13.25 -12.80
N GLN A 290 28.79 12.63 -13.20
CA GLN A 290 27.67 13.28 -13.88
C GLN A 290 26.42 13.25 -13.01
N ALA A 291 25.71 14.39 -12.91
CA ALA A 291 24.38 14.42 -12.32
C ALA A 291 23.40 13.75 -13.29
N ILE A 292 22.52 12.90 -12.77
CA ILE A 292 21.52 12.17 -13.58
C ILE A 292 20.09 12.50 -13.18
N ALA A 293 19.88 12.94 -11.95
CA ALA A 293 18.58 13.36 -11.44
C ALA A 293 18.73 14.23 -10.19
N ASN A 294 17.66 14.92 -9.82
CA ASN A 294 17.47 15.57 -8.53
C ASN A 294 16.19 15.03 -7.89
N LEU A 295 16.23 14.85 -6.57
CA LEU A 295 15.13 14.27 -5.81
C LEU A 295 14.81 15.12 -4.57
N GLN A 296 13.52 15.33 -4.34
CA GLN A 296 13.01 16.01 -3.16
C GLN A 296 11.72 15.31 -2.70
N VAL A 297 11.35 15.46 -1.43
CA VAL A 297 10.04 15.05 -0.93
C VAL A 297 9.29 16.27 -0.42
N ARG A 298 8.06 16.45 -0.93
CA ARG A 298 7.06 17.37 -0.37
C ARG A 298 6.17 16.60 0.62
N TYR A 299 5.85 17.18 1.78
CA TYR A 299 5.09 16.50 2.84
C TYR A 299 4.41 17.49 3.79
N ASP A 300 3.51 16.98 4.62
CA ASP A 300 2.85 17.73 5.70
C ASP A 300 3.29 17.19 7.07
N ASP A 301 3.48 18.08 8.05
CA ASP A 301 3.75 17.76 9.45
C ASP A 301 2.53 18.16 10.31
N PRO A 302 1.60 17.23 10.57
CA PRO A 302 0.41 17.52 11.35
C PRO A 302 0.71 17.80 12.84
N ALA A 303 1.84 17.34 13.38
CA ALA A 303 2.22 17.64 14.77
C ALA A 303 2.63 19.11 14.95
N ALA A 304 3.15 19.72 13.89
CA ALA A 304 3.53 21.14 13.85
C ALA A 304 2.50 22.04 13.16
N ASN A 305 1.40 21.49 12.64
CA ASN A 305 0.43 22.18 11.79
C ASN A 305 1.12 22.92 10.62
N GLN A 306 1.96 22.18 9.88
CA GLN A 306 2.68 22.70 8.73
C GLN A 306 2.35 21.85 7.50
N ILE A 307 2.06 22.50 6.39
CA ILE A 307 1.71 21.85 5.12
C ILE A 307 2.67 22.28 4.01
N GLY A 308 2.88 21.41 3.04
CA GLY A 308 3.73 21.70 1.88
C GLY A 308 5.20 21.94 2.23
N LEU A 309 5.70 21.28 3.27
CA LEU A 309 7.11 21.29 3.61
C LEU A 309 7.92 20.53 2.56
N HIS A 310 9.15 20.95 2.34
CA HIS A 310 10.07 20.29 1.41
C HIS A 310 11.29 19.75 2.17
N SER A 311 11.73 18.54 1.80
CA SER A 311 13.05 18.03 2.21
C SER A 311 14.17 18.83 1.53
N PRO A 312 15.43 18.70 1.97
CA PRO A 312 16.56 19.12 1.16
C PRO A 312 16.51 18.48 -0.24
N ASN A 313 16.98 19.21 -1.25
CA ASN A 313 17.15 18.67 -2.60
C ASN A 313 18.39 17.77 -2.65
N LEU A 314 18.23 16.55 -3.16
CA LEU A 314 19.26 15.54 -3.23
C LEU A 314 19.66 15.27 -4.70
N PRO A 315 20.82 15.76 -5.15
CA PRO A 315 21.35 15.39 -6.46
C PRO A 315 21.82 13.95 -6.47
N ILE A 316 21.45 13.23 -7.53
CA ILE A 316 21.86 11.85 -7.80
C ILE A 316 22.94 11.88 -8.87
N TYR A 317 24.05 11.21 -8.59
CA TYR A 317 25.21 11.16 -9.48
C TYR A 317 25.48 9.74 -9.95
N ALA A 318 25.98 9.63 -11.17
CA ALA A 318 26.64 8.44 -11.70
C ALA A 318 28.09 8.77 -12.07
N HIS A 319 28.92 7.74 -12.18
CA HIS A 319 30.32 7.86 -12.59
C HIS A 319 30.53 7.18 -13.95
N VAL A 320 30.78 7.98 -14.98
CA VAL A 320 30.92 7.51 -16.35
C VAL A 320 32.39 7.23 -16.64
N THR A 321 32.72 6.03 -17.10
CA THR A 321 34.11 5.60 -17.39
C THR A 321 34.15 4.69 -18.62
N ARG A 322 35.25 4.71 -19.38
CA ARG A 322 35.49 3.76 -20.48
C ARG A 322 35.88 2.36 -20.00
N GLU A 323 36.58 2.29 -18.87
CA GLU A 323 37.00 1.02 -18.26
C GLU A 323 35.99 0.63 -17.17
N TYR A 324 34.75 0.40 -17.59
CA TYR A 324 33.67 0.09 -16.66
C TYR A 324 33.80 -1.33 -16.10
N GLN A 325 33.71 -1.43 -14.77
CA GLN A 325 33.58 -2.68 -14.04
C GLN A 325 32.29 -2.66 -13.20
N PRO A 326 31.38 -3.63 -13.40
CA PRO A 326 30.14 -3.67 -12.63
C PRO A 326 30.39 -3.78 -11.13
N THR A 327 29.75 -2.92 -10.35
CA THR A 327 29.75 -2.94 -8.88
C THR A 327 28.31 -3.01 -8.37
N PRO A 328 27.68 -4.19 -8.40
CA PRO A 328 26.27 -4.33 -8.07
C PRO A 328 26.00 -4.03 -6.59
N ASN A 329 24.92 -3.29 -6.32
CA ASN A 329 24.46 -3.01 -4.97
C ASN A 329 23.46 -4.09 -4.50
N PRO A 330 23.80 -4.89 -3.46
CA PRO A 330 22.95 -6.00 -3.02
C PRO A 330 21.60 -5.54 -2.44
N GLN A 331 21.53 -4.35 -1.82
CA GLN A 331 20.28 -3.80 -1.30
C GLN A 331 19.31 -3.43 -2.44
N VAL A 332 19.84 -2.87 -3.53
CA VAL A 332 19.05 -2.58 -4.73
C VAL A 332 18.63 -3.87 -5.43
N GLN A 333 19.52 -4.88 -5.46
CA GLN A 333 19.18 -6.18 -6.02
C GLN A 333 17.98 -6.82 -5.30
N GLN A 334 17.91 -6.76 -3.97
CA GLN A 334 16.73 -7.25 -3.22
C GLN A 334 15.44 -6.52 -3.62
N SER A 335 15.52 -5.20 -3.81
CA SER A 335 14.37 -4.39 -4.28
C SER A 335 13.93 -4.77 -5.69
N VAL A 336 14.88 -5.05 -6.58
CA VAL A 336 14.59 -5.53 -7.95
C VAL A 336 13.93 -6.91 -7.93
N LEU A 337 14.39 -7.82 -7.06
CA LEU A 337 13.79 -9.15 -6.90
C LEU A 337 12.35 -9.07 -6.35
N ALA A 338 12.10 -8.20 -5.37
CA ALA A 338 10.76 -7.98 -4.83
C ALA A 338 9.78 -7.54 -5.94
N LEU A 339 10.17 -6.56 -6.75
CA LEU A 339 9.36 -6.10 -7.89
C LEU A 339 9.19 -7.19 -8.95
N ALA A 340 10.23 -7.99 -9.21
CA ALA A 340 10.16 -9.10 -10.16
C ALA A 340 9.16 -10.17 -9.70
N LYS A 341 9.21 -10.59 -8.43
CA LYS A 341 8.25 -11.52 -7.81
C LYS A 341 6.81 -11.04 -8.02
N TYR A 342 6.54 -9.79 -7.67
CA TYR A 342 5.23 -9.17 -7.84
C TYR A 342 4.75 -9.21 -9.30
N ARG A 343 5.58 -8.71 -10.24
CA ARG A 343 5.21 -8.66 -11.68
C ARG A 343 5.02 -10.05 -12.29
N GLN A 344 5.83 -11.03 -11.90
CA GLN A 344 5.69 -12.43 -12.35
C GLN A 344 4.34 -13.01 -11.91
N THR A 345 3.92 -12.78 -10.66
CA THR A 345 2.60 -13.22 -10.18
C THR A 345 1.45 -12.52 -10.92
N GLN A 346 1.57 -11.21 -11.18
CA GLN A 346 0.56 -10.48 -11.98
C GLN A 346 0.44 -11.01 -13.42
N LEU A 347 1.57 -11.38 -14.03
CA LEU A 347 1.59 -12.03 -15.35
C LEU A 347 0.97 -13.42 -15.29
N ALA A 348 1.22 -14.20 -14.23
CA ALA A 348 0.56 -15.49 -14.03
C ALA A 348 -0.96 -15.36 -13.98
N GLU A 349 -1.45 -14.36 -13.25
CA GLU A 349 -2.90 -14.09 -13.15
C GLU A 349 -3.49 -13.69 -14.50
N THR A 350 -2.80 -12.83 -15.24
CA THR A 350 -3.21 -12.43 -16.60
C THR A 350 -3.30 -13.66 -17.53
N LYS A 351 -2.33 -14.58 -17.44
CA LYS A 351 -2.34 -15.82 -18.21
C LYS A 351 -3.47 -16.77 -17.82
N LEU A 352 -3.78 -16.90 -16.52
CA LEU A 352 -4.95 -17.67 -16.07
C LEU A 352 -6.26 -17.11 -16.65
N GLN A 353 -6.42 -15.79 -16.66
CA GLN A 353 -7.60 -15.13 -17.25
C GLN A 353 -7.71 -15.38 -18.75
N GLN A 354 -6.59 -15.57 -19.44
CA GLN A 354 -6.52 -15.92 -20.86
C GLN A 354 -6.65 -17.43 -21.12
N GLY A 355 -6.80 -18.25 -20.08
CA GLY A 355 -6.85 -19.72 -20.19
C GLY A 355 -5.48 -20.41 -20.35
N ASP A 356 -4.38 -19.66 -20.33
CA ASP A 356 -3.00 -20.18 -20.44
C ASP A 356 -2.50 -20.69 -19.08
N ARG A 357 -3.00 -21.87 -18.67
CA ARG A 357 -2.63 -22.51 -17.40
C ARG A 357 -1.14 -22.87 -17.33
N ALA A 358 -0.57 -23.37 -18.42
CA ALA A 358 0.83 -23.77 -18.48
C ALA A 358 1.78 -22.57 -18.34
N GLY A 359 1.46 -21.47 -19.03
CA GLY A 359 2.21 -20.22 -18.88
C GLY A 359 2.03 -19.62 -17.49
N ALA A 360 0.83 -19.67 -16.91
CA ALA A 360 0.60 -19.21 -15.54
C ALA A 360 1.44 -19.99 -14.53
N ALA A 361 1.46 -21.33 -14.62
CA ALA A 361 2.29 -22.16 -13.77
C ALA A 361 3.78 -21.80 -13.91
N THR A 362 4.27 -21.58 -15.14
CA THR A 362 5.66 -21.18 -15.40
C THR A 362 6.01 -19.87 -14.71
N MET A 363 5.11 -18.88 -14.77
CA MET A 363 5.29 -17.59 -14.10
C MET A 363 5.28 -17.72 -12.57
N LEU A 364 4.39 -18.54 -11.99
CA LEU A 364 4.39 -18.82 -10.54
C LEU A 364 5.64 -19.57 -10.08
N GLN A 365 6.16 -20.52 -10.84
CA GLN A 365 7.44 -21.18 -10.53
C GLN A 365 8.61 -20.20 -10.55
N THR A 366 8.61 -19.28 -11.51
CA THR A 366 9.62 -18.23 -11.59
C THR A 366 9.52 -17.28 -10.38
N ALA A 367 8.30 -16.93 -9.97
CA ALA A 367 8.05 -16.13 -8.77
C ALA A 367 8.49 -16.86 -7.49
N ALA A 368 8.21 -18.16 -7.38
CA ALA A 368 8.65 -18.99 -6.25
C ALA A 368 10.18 -19.04 -6.15
N LYS A 369 10.88 -19.23 -7.27
CA LYS A 369 12.35 -19.20 -7.32
C LYS A 369 12.89 -17.82 -6.92
N THR A 370 12.26 -16.75 -7.38
CA THR A 370 12.62 -15.37 -7.02
C THR A 370 12.43 -15.14 -5.50
N ALA A 371 11.33 -15.63 -4.92
CA ALA A 371 11.10 -15.58 -3.47
C ALA A 371 12.18 -16.34 -2.68
N LEU A 372 12.61 -17.53 -3.14
CA LEU A 372 13.72 -18.26 -2.52
C LEU A 372 15.04 -17.48 -2.58
N GLN A 373 15.33 -16.79 -3.69
CA GLN A 373 16.51 -15.93 -3.81
C GLN A 373 16.49 -14.74 -2.84
N MET A 374 15.30 -14.27 -2.47
CA MET A 374 15.10 -13.23 -1.47
C MET A 374 15.12 -13.77 -0.03
N GLY A 375 15.13 -15.10 0.16
CA GLY A 375 14.99 -15.74 1.47
C GLY A 375 13.55 -15.83 2.00
N ASP A 376 12.54 -15.55 1.17
CA ASP A 376 11.11 -15.60 1.50
C ASP A 376 10.55 -17.00 1.23
N THR A 377 10.89 -17.94 2.13
CA THR A 377 10.51 -19.36 2.10
C THR A 377 9.00 -19.55 2.15
N SER A 378 8.31 -18.75 2.97
CA SER A 378 6.87 -18.74 3.12
C SER A 378 6.15 -18.37 1.82
N ALA A 379 6.53 -17.26 1.16
CA ALA A 379 5.97 -16.91 -0.14
C ALA A 379 6.34 -17.93 -1.22
N ALA A 380 7.59 -18.41 -1.23
CA ALA A 380 8.03 -19.42 -2.18
C ALA A 380 7.16 -20.69 -2.11
N THR A 381 6.82 -21.13 -0.90
CA THR A 381 5.98 -22.31 -0.68
C THR A 381 4.58 -22.11 -1.26
N VAL A 382 3.93 -20.99 -0.95
CA VAL A 382 2.58 -20.68 -1.47
C VAL A 382 2.58 -20.62 -3.00
N LEU A 383 3.54 -19.92 -3.59
CA LEU A 383 3.65 -19.78 -5.05
C LEU A 383 3.94 -21.12 -5.73
N GLN A 384 4.81 -21.95 -5.13
CA GLN A 384 5.16 -23.27 -5.64
C GLN A 384 3.97 -24.25 -5.57
N VAL A 385 3.21 -24.24 -4.48
CA VAL A 385 1.99 -25.07 -4.35
C VAL A 385 0.96 -24.70 -5.42
N SER A 386 0.69 -23.40 -5.61
CA SER A 386 -0.21 -22.94 -6.68
C SER A 386 0.29 -23.36 -8.07
N ALA A 387 1.59 -23.25 -8.32
CA ALA A 387 2.17 -23.68 -9.59
C ALA A 387 2.02 -25.19 -9.84
N THR A 388 2.28 -26.02 -8.83
CA THR A 388 2.18 -27.49 -8.94
C THR A 388 0.73 -27.92 -9.20
N ARG A 389 -0.26 -27.30 -8.55
CA ARG A 389 -1.68 -27.57 -8.82
C ARG A 389 -2.05 -27.29 -10.28
N LEU A 390 -1.66 -26.12 -10.79
CA LEU A 390 -1.91 -25.77 -12.19
C LEU A 390 -1.24 -26.75 -13.18
N GLN A 391 -0.05 -27.28 -12.84
CA GLN A 391 0.64 -28.29 -13.65
C GLN A 391 -0.04 -29.66 -13.61
N ALA A 392 -0.65 -30.02 -12.48
CA ALA A 392 -1.46 -31.22 -12.34
C ALA A 392 -2.81 -31.13 -13.07
N GLY A 393 -3.14 -29.98 -13.67
CA GLY A 393 -4.40 -29.73 -14.37
C GLY A 393 -5.52 -29.27 -13.43
N GLU A 394 -5.24 -29.07 -12.15
CA GLU A 394 -6.20 -28.58 -11.16
C GLU A 394 -6.48 -27.07 -11.35
N GLU A 395 -7.61 -26.62 -10.84
CA GLU A 395 -7.94 -25.20 -10.73
C GLU A 395 -7.54 -24.65 -9.37
N LEU A 396 -7.03 -23.42 -9.35
CA LEU A 396 -6.80 -22.71 -8.09
C LEU A 396 -8.13 -22.25 -7.52
N SER A 397 -8.38 -22.60 -6.26
CA SER A 397 -9.51 -22.06 -5.49
C SER A 397 -9.35 -20.55 -5.28
N GLU A 398 -10.44 -19.86 -4.94
CA GLU A 398 -10.38 -18.43 -4.62
C GLU A 398 -9.43 -18.14 -3.45
N SER A 399 -9.39 -19.00 -2.43
CA SER A 399 -8.42 -18.88 -1.33
C SER A 399 -6.97 -19.00 -1.81
N ASP A 400 -6.67 -19.94 -2.74
CA ASP A 400 -5.32 -20.08 -3.30
C ASP A 400 -4.91 -18.83 -4.10
N ARG A 401 -5.84 -18.29 -4.90
CA ARG A 401 -5.62 -17.06 -5.68
C ARG A 401 -5.33 -15.87 -4.78
N LYS A 402 -6.13 -15.68 -3.73
CA LYS A 402 -5.94 -14.61 -2.73
C LYS A 402 -4.59 -14.74 -2.03
N LYS A 403 -4.23 -15.94 -1.57
CA LYS A 403 -2.92 -16.20 -0.94
C LYS A 403 -1.77 -15.89 -1.89
N THR A 404 -1.86 -16.38 -3.13
CA THR A 404 -0.86 -16.13 -4.19
C THR A 404 -0.67 -14.63 -4.43
N ARG A 405 -1.76 -13.85 -4.43
CA ARG A 405 -1.67 -12.39 -4.62
C ARG A 405 -1.06 -11.68 -3.40
N ILE A 406 -1.46 -12.04 -2.18
CA ILE A 406 -0.93 -11.44 -0.95
C ILE A 406 0.59 -11.65 -0.84
N VAL A 407 1.05 -12.90 -0.99
CA VAL A 407 2.49 -13.22 -0.90
C VAL A 407 3.33 -12.62 -2.03
N SER A 408 2.69 -12.12 -3.09
CA SER A 408 3.39 -11.40 -4.16
C SER A 408 3.73 -9.97 -3.78
N LYS A 409 2.93 -9.34 -2.90
CA LYS A 409 3.10 -7.95 -2.47
C LYS A 409 3.99 -7.84 -1.24
N THR A 410 3.87 -8.77 -0.30
CA THR A 410 4.62 -8.75 0.96
C THR A 410 5.91 -9.56 0.86
N VAL A 411 6.90 -9.20 1.67
CA VAL A 411 7.98 -10.12 2.03
C VAL A 411 7.59 -10.72 3.38
N LEU A 412 7.15 -11.97 3.38
CA LEU A 412 6.83 -12.65 4.63
C LEU A 412 8.15 -13.06 5.27
N GLN A 413 8.63 -12.28 6.24
CA GLN A 413 9.70 -12.77 7.10
C GLN A 413 9.10 -13.89 7.96
N ASP A 414 9.74 -15.07 7.94
CA ASP A 414 9.41 -16.13 8.90
C ASP A 414 9.43 -15.50 10.30
N ALA A 415 8.35 -15.69 11.06
CA ALA A 415 8.27 -15.19 12.43
C ALA A 415 9.56 -15.62 13.14
N SER A 416 10.30 -14.64 13.68
CA SER A 416 11.45 -14.96 14.52
C SER A 416 10.98 -15.95 15.59
N PRO A 417 11.64 -17.11 15.77
CA PRO A 417 11.27 -18.01 16.84
C PRO A 417 11.34 -17.22 18.15
N GLN A 418 10.20 -17.11 18.83
CA GLN A 418 10.09 -16.49 20.15
C GLN A 418 10.94 -17.21 21.19
#